data_AF-A0A812PY76-F1
#
_entry.id   AF-A0A812PY76-F1
#
_cell.length_a   1.000
_cell.length_b   1.000
_cell.length_c   1.000
_cell.angle_alpha   90.00
_cell.angle_beta   90.00
_cell.angle_gamma   90.00
#
_symmetry.space_group_name_H-M   'P 1'
#
loop_
_entity.id
_entity.type
_entity.pdbx_description
1 polymer ?
#
loop_
_entity_poly.entity_id
_entity_poly.type
_entity_poly.pdbx_seq_one_letter_code
_entity_poly.pdbx_strand_id
1 'polypeptide(L)'
;MRHINPHEKDCHITFDTSNHKYFWKGAPVPTSVTQLVHRFTQLFEPQHTIDTMRSGTRWPRADYLDLHALQNLGEKDLSILPEDSAQLKLLLENPATHLEQICLHLNRLRHEHPKLDNFCQSLTLDDETIKSKWDAKAKKASEAGTRMHAQFEHLLNGGAIAQLTPEIQLLVGFLQHIKNAKAYRTEWKIYSEKHALAGTIDFVAEHPNGDKLIIDWKRTSQLKQKHQNYGKQMLPPIEHMPDCPVSHYRLSSTYTDTSS
;
A
#
# COMPACT_ATOMS: atom_id res chain seq x y z
N MET A 1 -5.37 14.46 25.37
CA MET A 1 -5.58 13.07 25.85
C MET A 1 -4.73 12.87 27.09
N ARG A 2 -5.24 12.23 28.16
CA ARG A 2 -4.40 11.83 29.30
C ARG A 2 -3.62 10.58 28.89
N HIS A 3 -2.29 10.63 28.95
CA HIS A 3 -1.47 9.44 28.75
C HIS A 3 -1.69 8.48 29.93
N ILE A 4 -2.23 7.31 29.65
CA ILE A 4 -2.33 6.22 30.62
C ILE A 4 -0.93 5.60 30.74
N ASN A 5 -0.49 5.27 31.96
CA ASN A 5 0.80 4.65 32.26
C ASN A 5 2.03 5.43 31.75
N PRO A 6 2.23 6.72 32.09
CA PRO A 6 3.37 7.52 31.62
C PRO A 6 4.71 6.87 31.99
N HIS A 7 5.68 6.93 31.08
CA HIS A 7 7.05 6.49 31.29
C HIS A 7 7.98 7.70 31.38
N GLU A 8 9.03 7.62 32.19
CA GLU A 8 9.98 8.73 32.41
C GLU A 8 10.57 9.28 31.10
N LYS A 9 10.85 8.40 30.13
CA LYS A 9 11.41 8.74 28.82
C LYS A 9 10.43 9.46 27.89
N ASP A 10 9.13 9.44 28.18
CA ASP A 10 8.12 10.05 27.29
C ASP A 10 8.33 11.56 27.17
N CYS A 11 8.81 12.22 28.23
CA CYS A 11 9.06 13.66 28.21
C CYS A 11 10.27 14.05 27.33
N HIS A 12 11.09 13.07 26.95
CA HIS A 12 12.29 13.29 26.15
C HIS A 12 12.07 13.02 24.66
N ILE A 13 10.98 12.36 24.26
CA ILE A 13 10.71 12.05 22.87
C ILE A 13 9.56 12.89 22.31
N THR A 14 9.80 13.53 21.17
CA THR A 14 8.75 14.23 20.42
C THR A 14 8.72 13.77 18.97
N PHE A 15 7.55 13.91 18.34
CA PHE A 15 7.33 13.52 16.95
C PHE A 15 6.65 14.65 16.20
N ASP A 16 7.29 15.12 15.14
CA ASP A 16 6.74 16.05 14.17
C ASP A 16 6.03 15.25 13.07
N THR A 17 4.70 15.27 13.12
CA THR A 17 3.83 14.58 12.16
C THR A 17 3.91 15.16 10.76
N SER A 18 4.25 16.45 10.62
CA SER A 18 4.30 17.15 9.33
C SER A 18 5.53 16.75 8.50
N ASN A 19 6.68 16.62 9.16
CA ASN A 19 7.93 16.23 8.53
C ASN A 19 8.29 14.76 8.76
N HIS A 20 7.45 14.02 9.50
CA HIS A 20 7.68 12.63 9.91
C HIS A 20 9.05 12.43 10.61
N LYS A 21 9.40 13.34 11.52
CA LYS A 21 10.70 13.38 12.22
C LYS A 21 10.54 13.21 13.72
N TYR A 22 11.42 12.41 14.31
CA TYR A 22 11.50 12.22 15.75
C TYR A 22 12.61 13.10 16.34
N PHE A 23 12.43 13.54 17.58
CA PHE A 23 13.45 14.24 18.35
C PHE A 23 13.61 13.58 19.71
N TRP A 24 14.86 13.44 20.16
CA TRP A 24 15.22 12.94 21.49
C TRP A 24 15.97 14.03 22.25
N LYS A 25 15.43 14.44 23.40
CA LYS A 25 15.94 15.56 24.22
C LYS A 25 16.14 16.85 23.40
N GLY A 26 15.23 17.11 22.45
CA GLY A 26 15.27 18.26 21.55
C GLY A 26 16.20 18.11 20.34
N ALA A 27 17.04 17.08 20.28
CA ALA A 27 17.90 16.82 19.12
C ALA A 27 17.20 15.91 18.11
N PRO A 28 17.35 16.13 16.78
CA PRO A 28 16.75 15.28 15.77
C PRO A 28 17.32 13.86 15.84
N VAL A 29 16.44 12.86 15.81
CA VAL A 29 16.85 11.46 15.76
C VAL A 29 17.35 11.14 14.35
N PRO A 30 18.55 10.53 14.19
CA PRO A 30 19.14 10.31 12.87
C PRO A 30 18.31 9.42 11.95
N THR A 31 17.60 8.43 12.50
CA THR A 31 16.72 7.58 11.69
C THR A 31 15.53 7.01 12.47
N SER A 32 14.41 6.80 11.78
CA SER A 32 13.27 6.06 12.31
C SER A 32 13.26 4.60 11.85
N VAL A 33 12.48 3.74 12.55
CA VAL A 33 12.27 2.34 12.14
C VAL A 33 11.81 2.25 10.68
N THR A 34 10.84 3.08 10.29
CA THR A 34 10.34 3.14 8.92
C THR A 34 11.43 3.52 7.92
N GLN A 35 12.23 4.54 8.22
CA GLN A 35 13.35 4.94 7.36
C GLN A 35 14.41 3.84 7.26
N LEU A 36 14.70 3.14 8.35
CA LEU A 36 15.65 2.03 8.36
C LEU A 36 15.20 0.91 7.42
N VAL A 37 13.92 0.52 7.48
CA VAL A 37 13.37 -0.49 6.56
C VAL A 37 13.48 -0.01 5.11
N HIS A 38 13.11 1.24 4.82
CA HIS A 38 13.19 1.80 3.46
C HIS A 38 14.60 1.79 2.86
N ARG A 39 15.67 1.85 3.67
CA ARG A 39 17.05 1.73 3.17
C ARG A 39 17.34 0.36 2.54
N PHE A 40 16.60 -0.67 2.93
CA PHE A 40 16.78 -2.03 2.43
C PHE A 40 15.74 -2.45 1.40
N THR A 41 14.74 -1.60 1.12
CA THR A 41 13.72 -1.86 0.10
C THR A 41 14.17 -1.37 -1.28
N GLN A 42 13.78 -2.07 -2.34
CA GLN A 42 13.98 -1.57 -3.69
C GLN A 42 13.07 -0.37 -3.97
N LEU A 43 13.61 0.64 -4.66
CA LEU A 43 12.82 1.77 -5.13
C LEU A 43 11.82 1.30 -6.19
N PHE A 44 10.62 1.89 -6.15
CA PHE A 44 9.63 1.68 -7.19
C PHE A 44 9.93 2.59 -8.36
N GLU A 45 10.35 2.02 -9.48
CA GLU A 45 10.61 2.73 -10.74
C GLU A 45 9.35 2.71 -11.63
N PRO A 46 8.59 3.81 -11.72
CA PRO A 46 7.29 3.79 -12.40
C PRO A 46 7.43 3.51 -13.89
N GLN A 47 8.39 4.14 -14.56
CA GLN A 47 8.58 3.99 -16.00
C GLN A 47 8.94 2.56 -16.38
N HIS A 48 9.94 1.98 -15.73
CA HIS A 48 10.34 0.59 -15.95
C HIS A 48 9.18 -0.39 -15.72
N THR A 49 8.33 -0.11 -14.72
CA THR A 49 7.13 -0.92 -14.45
C THR A 49 6.11 -0.82 -15.58
N ILE A 50 5.88 0.37 -16.14
CA ILE A 50 5.00 0.59 -17.31
C ILE A 50 5.54 -0.18 -18.52
N ASP A 51 6.83 -0.07 -18.82
CA ASP A 51 7.47 -0.73 -19.96
C ASP A 51 7.35 -2.26 -19.85
N THR A 52 7.58 -2.79 -18.64
CA THR A 52 7.41 -4.22 -18.33
C THR A 52 5.94 -4.64 -18.45
N MET A 53 5.01 -3.80 -18.02
CA MET A 53 3.59 -4.09 -18.16
C MET A 53 3.16 -4.14 -19.63
N ARG A 54 3.57 -3.16 -20.45
CA ARG A 54 3.19 -3.06 -21.86
C ARG A 54 3.80 -4.15 -22.75
N SER A 55 4.99 -4.63 -22.41
CA SER A 55 5.64 -5.76 -23.10
C SER A 55 5.11 -7.12 -22.63
N GLY A 56 4.38 -7.18 -21.53
CA GLY A 56 3.86 -8.43 -20.97
C GLY A 56 2.73 -9.06 -21.79
N THR A 57 2.61 -10.39 -21.70
CA THR A 57 1.58 -11.19 -22.38
C THR A 57 0.15 -10.91 -21.93
N ARG A 58 -0.03 -10.20 -20.80
CA ARG A 58 -1.35 -9.83 -20.26
C ARG A 58 -1.74 -8.38 -20.57
N TRP A 59 -1.05 -7.72 -21.50
CA TRP A 59 -1.35 -6.35 -21.88
C TRP A 59 -2.14 -6.28 -23.19
N PRO A 60 -3.20 -5.45 -23.29
CA PRO A 60 -3.66 -4.47 -22.30
C PRO A 60 -4.51 -5.08 -21.17
N ARG A 61 -4.73 -4.31 -20.11
CA ARG A 61 -5.56 -4.68 -18.94
C ARG A 61 -6.72 -3.70 -18.81
N ALA A 62 -7.88 -4.16 -18.34
CA ALA A 62 -9.11 -3.37 -18.29
C ALA A 62 -8.95 -2.04 -17.54
N ASP A 63 -8.23 -2.05 -16.40
CA ASP A 63 -7.93 -0.86 -15.60
C ASP A 63 -7.11 0.22 -16.32
N TYR A 64 -6.50 -0.11 -17.46
CA TYR A 64 -5.59 0.75 -18.21
C TYR A 64 -6.09 1.07 -19.61
N LEU A 65 -7.31 0.62 -19.97
CA LEU A 65 -7.96 1.08 -21.19
C LEU A 65 -8.40 2.54 -21.03
N ASP A 66 -8.22 3.31 -22.09
CA ASP A 66 -8.75 4.67 -22.19
C ASP A 66 -10.17 4.60 -22.77
N LEU A 67 -11.17 4.73 -21.89
CA LEU A 67 -12.58 4.74 -22.28
C LEU A 67 -12.92 5.88 -23.25
N HIS A 68 -12.28 7.04 -23.10
CA HIS A 68 -12.52 8.16 -23.99
C HIS A 68 -11.94 7.87 -25.38
N ALA A 69 -10.74 7.30 -25.46
CA ALA A 69 -10.18 6.87 -26.74
C ALA A 69 -11.08 5.81 -27.43
N LEU A 70 -11.55 4.82 -26.67
CA LEU A 70 -12.44 3.77 -27.18
C LEU A 70 -13.78 4.32 -27.69
N GLN A 71 -14.38 5.28 -26.98
CA GLN A 71 -15.66 5.88 -27.35
C GLN A 71 -15.58 6.83 -28.55
N ASN A 72 -14.40 7.36 -28.85
CA ASN A 72 -14.18 8.31 -29.95
C ASN A 72 -13.59 7.64 -31.21
N LEU A 73 -13.58 6.31 -31.28
CA LEU A 73 -13.13 5.60 -32.48
C LEU A 73 -14.04 5.92 -33.67
N GLY A 74 -13.43 6.38 -34.77
CA GLY A 74 -14.14 6.67 -36.00
C GLY A 74 -14.09 5.53 -37.02
N GLU A 75 -14.82 5.68 -38.13
CA GLU A 75 -14.81 4.71 -39.24
C GLU A 75 -13.39 4.44 -39.77
N LYS A 76 -12.53 5.47 -39.80
CA LYS A 76 -11.14 5.35 -40.25
C LYS A 76 -10.34 4.41 -39.35
N ASP A 77 -10.51 4.53 -38.03
CA ASP A 77 -9.83 3.69 -37.05
C ASP A 77 -10.34 2.25 -37.09
N LEU A 78 -11.63 2.04 -37.36
CA LEU A 78 -12.20 0.71 -37.52
C LEU A 78 -11.83 0.06 -38.86
N SER A 79 -11.52 0.87 -39.88
CA SER A 79 -11.15 0.40 -41.22
C SER A 79 -9.77 -0.27 -41.28
N ILE A 80 -8.86 0.07 -40.35
CA ILE A 80 -7.52 -0.54 -40.29
C ILE A 80 -7.54 -1.94 -39.66
N LEU A 81 -8.64 -2.30 -38.98
CA LEU A 81 -8.77 -3.59 -38.33
C LEU A 81 -8.96 -4.70 -39.38
N PRO A 82 -8.32 -5.87 -39.19
CA PRO A 82 -8.50 -7.05 -40.03
C PRO A 82 -9.97 -7.42 -40.23
N GLU A 83 -10.29 -8.07 -41.35
CA GLU A 83 -11.67 -8.46 -41.69
C GLU A 83 -12.29 -9.41 -40.66
N ASP A 84 -11.48 -10.29 -40.05
CA ASP A 84 -11.89 -11.24 -39.01
C ASP A 84 -12.05 -10.61 -37.61
N SER A 85 -11.81 -9.30 -37.46
CA SER A 85 -11.99 -8.55 -36.20
C SER A 85 -13.46 -8.17 -35.91
N ALA A 86 -14.45 -8.85 -36.52
CA ALA A 86 -15.87 -8.55 -36.39
C ALA A 86 -16.34 -8.52 -34.92
N GLN A 87 -15.87 -9.47 -34.10
CA GLN A 87 -16.21 -9.52 -32.68
C GLN A 87 -15.66 -8.31 -31.91
N LEU A 88 -14.43 -7.88 -32.21
CA LEU A 88 -13.84 -6.70 -31.58
C LEU A 88 -14.63 -5.45 -31.97
N LYS A 89 -14.98 -5.28 -33.25
CA LYS A 89 -15.79 -4.14 -33.74
C LYS A 89 -17.13 -4.05 -32.98
N LEU A 90 -17.82 -5.18 -32.80
CA LEU A 90 -19.07 -5.23 -32.03
C LEU A 90 -18.86 -4.82 -30.55
N LEU A 91 -17.81 -5.31 -29.90
CA LEU A 91 -17.51 -4.96 -28.50
C LEU A 91 -17.18 -3.47 -28.35
N LEU A 92 -16.57 -2.85 -29.37
CA LEU A 92 -16.23 -1.43 -29.39
C LEU A 92 -17.45 -0.51 -29.55
N GLU A 93 -18.62 -1.02 -29.95
CA GLU A 93 -19.87 -0.23 -29.98
C GLU A 93 -20.35 0.16 -28.57
N ASN A 94 -20.02 -0.65 -27.56
CA ASN A 94 -20.32 -0.35 -26.16
C ASN A 94 -19.16 -0.79 -25.24
N PRO A 95 -18.05 -0.03 -25.21
CA PRO A 95 -16.82 -0.50 -24.61
C PRO A 95 -16.89 -0.63 -23.08
N ALA A 96 -17.71 0.20 -22.42
CA ALA A 96 -17.79 0.26 -20.96
C ALA A 96 -18.28 -1.04 -20.31
N THR A 97 -19.07 -1.85 -21.02
CA THR A 97 -19.59 -3.13 -20.52
C THR A 97 -18.71 -4.33 -20.85
N HIS A 98 -17.65 -4.13 -21.66
CA HIS A 98 -16.91 -5.22 -22.30
C HIS A 98 -15.39 -5.14 -22.17
N LEU A 99 -14.87 -4.33 -21.24
CA LEU A 99 -13.42 -4.04 -21.13
C LEU A 99 -12.52 -5.29 -21.10
N GLU A 100 -12.89 -6.33 -20.34
CA GLU A 100 -12.08 -7.56 -20.27
C GLU A 100 -12.04 -8.30 -21.61
N GLN A 101 -13.16 -8.37 -22.32
CA GLN A 101 -13.23 -9.01 -23.64
C GLN A 101 -12.47 -8.18 -24.68
N ILE A 102 -12.58 -6.85 -24.61
CA ILE A 102 -11.81 -5.93 -25.45
C ILE A 102 -10.32 -6.16 -25.21
N CYS A 103 -9.86 -6.24 -23.97
CA CYS A 103 -8.45 -6.53 -23.67
C CYS A 103 -7.97 -7.84 -24.28
N LEU A 104 -8.77 -8.91 -24.20
CA LEU A 104 -8.45 -10.20 -24.80
C LEU A 104 -8.28 -10.09 -26.33
N HIS A 105 -9.21 -9.41 -27.00
CA HIS A 105 -9.15 -9.22 -28.45
C HIS A 105 -8.00 -8.31 -28.88
N LEU A 106 -7.74 -7.21 -28.15
CA LEU A 106 -6.60 -6.32 -28.42
C LEU A 106 -5.27 -7.04 -28.19
N ASN A 107 -5.17 -7.88 -27.16
CA ASN A 107 -3.99 -8.70 -26.90
C ASN A 107 -3.73 -9.71 -28.03
N ARG A 108 -4.78 -10.37 -28.55
CA ARG A 108 -4.66 -11.21 -29.74
C ARG A 108 -4.22 -10.39 -30.96
N LEU A 109 -4.90 -9.26 -31.22
CA LEU A 109 -4.66 -8.41 -32.38
C LEU A 109 -3.21 -7.93 -32.47
N ARG A 110 -2.61 -7.48 -31.35
CA ARG A 110 -1.21 -7.03 -31.34
C ARG A 110 -0.20 -8.16 -31.60
N HIS A 111 -0.52 -9.39 -31.21
CA HIS A 111 0.35 -10.55 -31.42
C HIS A 111 0.27 -11.07 -32.86
N GLU A 112 -0.94 -11.12 -33.43
CA GLU A 112 -1.17 -11.57 -34.81
C GLU A 112 -0.80 -10.48 -35.83
N HIS A 113 -0.95 -9.20 -35.47
CA HIS A 113 -0.68 -8.06 -36.33
C HIS A 113 0.20 -7.00 -35.62
N PRO A 114 1.53 -7.20 -35.49
CA PRO A 114 2.42 -6.27 -34.79
C PRO A 114 2.40 -4.82 -35.29
N LYS A 115 2.03 -4.60 -36.56
CA LYS A 115 1.87 -3.25 -37.13
C LYS A 115 0.73 -2.45 -36.48
N LEU A 116 -0.23 -3.12 -35.86
CA LEU A 116 -1.35 -2.52 -35.14
C LEU A 116 -1.07 -2.34 -33.64
N ASP A 117 0.15 -2.64 -33.18
CA ASP A 117 0.49 -2.47 -31.76
C ASP A 117 0.37 -1.01 -31.31
N ASN A 118 0.81 -0.06 -32.14
CA ASN A 118 0.65 1.37 -31.86
C ASN A 118 -0.82 1.78 -31.75
N PHE A 119 -1.69 1.20 -32.58
CA PHE A 119 -3.14 1.41 -32.47
C PHE A 119 -3.67 0.83 -31.16
N CYS A 120 -3.29 -0.40 -30.80
CA CYS A 120 -3.69 -1.00 -29.54
C CYS A 120 -3.21 -0.18 -28.33
N GLN A 121 -1.99 0.37 -28.39
CA GLN A 121 -1.44 1.26 -27.36
C GLN A 121 -2.20 2.59 -27.28
N SER A 122 -2.66 3.15 -28.40
CA SER A 122 -3.47 4.38 -28.38
C SER A 122 -4.85 4.22 -27.73
N LEU A 123 -5.32 2.99 -27.51
CA LEU A 123 -6.54 2.68 -26.78
C LEU A 123 -6.30 2.49 -25.27
N THR A 124 -5.07 2.70 -24.81
CA THR A 124 -4.68 2.62 -23.40
C THR A 124 -4.27 3.97 -22.86
N LEU A 125 -4.32 4.13 -21.54
CA LEU A 125 -3.85 5.33 -20.87
C LEU A 125 -2.36 5.58 -21.17
N ASP A 126 -2.03 6.85 -21.37
CA ASP A 126 -0.64 7.30 -21.49
C ASP A 126 0.13 7.18 -20.17
N ASP A 127 1.45 7.27 -20.25
CA ASP A 127 2.36 7.04 -19.13
C ASP A 127 2.12 8.00 -17.97
N GLU A 128 1.84 9.28 -18.25
CA GLU A 128 1.62 10.29 -17.22
C GLU A 128 0.27 10.07 -16.52
N THR A 129 -0.75 9.69 -17.28
CA THR A 129 -2.05 9.30 -16.71
C THR A 129 -1.94 8.04 -15.84
N ILE A 130 -1.12 7.05 -16.24
CA ILE A 130 -0.86 5.85 -15.43
C ILE A 130 -0.12 6.20 -14.13
N LYS A 131 0.93 7.02 -14.20
CA LYS A 131 1.69 7.48 -13.03
C LYS A 131 0.78 8.24 -12.06
N SER A 132 0.01 9.20 -12.57
CA SER A 132 -0.96 9.97 -11.78
C SER A 132 -2.02 9.07 -11.12
N LYS A 133 -2.51 8.05 -11.84
CA LYS A 133 -3.43 7.05 -11.29
C LYS A 133 -2.80 6.26 -10.14
N TRP A 134 -1.54 5.86 -10.25
CA TRP A 134 -0.81 5.17 -9.18
C TRP A 134 -0.58 6.07 -7.97
N ASP A 135 -0.17 7.33 -8.18
CA ASP A 135 0.04 8.30 -7.11
C ASP A 135 -1.25 8.62 -6.36
N ALA A 136 -2.36 8.84 -7.07
CA ALA A 136 -3.66 9.06 -6.48
C ALA A 136 -4.11 7.85 -5.64
N LYS A 137 -3.85 6.63 -6.13
CA LYS A 137 -4.14 5.39 -5.39
C LYS A 137 -3.29 5.27 -4.13
N ALA A 138 -2.00 5.60 -4.22
CA ALA A 138 -1.08 5.59 -3.08
C ALA A 138 -1.50 6.61 -2.01
N LYS A 139 -1.80 7.84 -2.42
CA LYS A 139 -2.30 8.90 -1.52
C LYS A 139 -3.58 8.49 -0.82
N LYS A 140 -4.58 8.00 -1.56
CA LYS A 140 -5.86 7.52 -1.00
C LYS A 140 -5.64 6.37 -0.01
N ALA A 141 -4.75 5.44 -0.32
CA ALA A 141 -4.42 4.33 0.58
C ALA A 141 -3.75 4.83 1.87
N SER A 142 -2.83 5.77 1.77
CA SER A 142 -2.16 6.41 2.92
C SER A 142 -3.16 7.16 3.80
N GLU A 143 -4.01 8.01 3.22
CA GLU A 143 -5.03 8.77 3.96
C GLU A 143 -6.02 7.84 4.68
N ALA A 144 -6.44 6.77 4.02
CA ALA A 144 -7.32 5.77 4.61
C ALA A 144 -6.64 4.96 5.73
N GLY A 145 -5.32 4.80 5.67
CA GLY A 145 -4.50 4.26 6.76
C GLY A 145 -4.42 5.22 7.94
N THR A 146 -4.03 6.48 7.71
CA THR A 146 -3.96 7.52 8.75
C THR A 146 -5.29 7.69 9.49
N ARG A 147 -6.40 7.70 8.75
CA ARG A 147 -7.75 7.76 9.33
C ARG A 147 -8.05 6.54 10.20
N MET A 148 -7.66 5.34 9.76
CA MET A 148 -7.85 4.11 10.53
C MET A 148 -7.11 4.17 11.87
N HIS A 149 -5.82 4.55 11.88
CA HIS A 149 -5.04 4.70 13.11
C HIS A 149 -5.69 5.71 14.07
N ALA A 150 -6.06 6.89 13.57
CA ALA A 150 -6.70 7.92 14.37
C ALA A 150 -8.03 7.44 14.99
N GLN A 151 -8.85 6.69 14.24
CA GLN A 151 -10.10 6.14 14.77
C GLN A 151 -9.85 5.05 15.82
N PHE A 152 -8.84 4.21 15.62
CA PHE A 152 -8.47 3.15 16.56
C PHE A 152 -7.93 3.75 17.86
N GLU A 153 -6.98 4.69 17.77
CA GLU A 153 -6.45 5.43 18.92
C GLU A 153 -7.59 6.13 19.68
N HIS A 154 -8.49 6.81 18.99
CA HIS A 154 -9.62 7.49 19.62
C HIS A 154 -10.51 6.51 20.41
N LEU A 155 -10.88 5.39 19.80
CA LEU A 155 -11.73 4.37 20.43
C LEU A 155 -11.04 3.68 21.61
N LEU A 156 -9.78 3.29 21.45
CA LEU A 156 -8.98 2.62 22.48
C LEU A 156 -8.73 3.52 23.71
N ASN A 157 -8.75 4.84 23.52
CA ASN A 157 -8.69 5.83 24.60
C ASN A 157 -10.07 6.22 25.16
N GLY A 158 -11.13 5.44 24.88
CA GLY A 158 -12.48 5.64 25.42
C GLY A 158 -13.32 6.69 24.67
N GLY A 159 -12.85 7.16 23.51
CA GLY A 159 -13.61 8.03 22.64
C GLY A 159 -14.76 7.32 21.92
N ALA A 160 -15.75 8.09 21.47
CA ALA A 160 -16.87 7.58 20.71
C ALA A 160 -16.64 7.78 19.21
N ILE A 161 -17.03 6.80 18.40
CA ILE A 161 -16.98 6.89 16.95
C ILE A 161 -18.38 7.13 16.38
N ALA A 162 -18.48 8.07 15.44
CA ALA A 162 -19.77 8.42 14.84
C ALA A 162 -20.29 7.35 13.85
N GLN A 163 -19.40 6.56 13.25
CA GLN A 163 -19.74 5.60 12.21
C GLN A 163 -18.98 4.28 12.39
N LEU A 164 -19.70 3.16 12.23
CA LEU A 164 -19.14 1.82 12.25
C LEU A 164 -18.60 1.47 10.85
N THR A 165 -17.29 1.65 10.65
CA THR A 165 -16.63 1.27 9.39
C THR A 165 -16.20 -0.21 9.41
N PRO A 166 -15.91 -0.84 8.26
CA PRO A 166 -15.40 -2.22 8.23
C PRO A 166 -14.13 -2.41 9.07
N GLU A 167 -13.24 -1.41 9.10
CA GLU A 167 -12.00 -1.45 9.89
C GLU A 167 -12.29 -1.47 11.40
N ILE A 168 -13.30 -0.71 11.85
CA ILE A 168 -13.73 -0.74 13.24
C ILE A 168 -14.31 -2.11 13.60
N GLN A 169 -15.12 -2.71 12.72
CA GLN A 169 -15.66 -4.05 12.97
C GLN A 169 -14.53 -5.08 13.13
N LEU A 170 -13.47 -4.97 12.31
CA LEU A 170 -12.27 -5.80 12.46
C LEU A 170 -11.55 -5.55 13.79
N LEU A 171 -11.40 -4.28 14.20
CA LEU A 171 -10.81 -3.94 15.50
C LEU A 171 -11.62 -4.55 16.65
N VAL A 172 -12.95 -4.39 16.66
CA VAL A 172 -13.82 -4.95 17.70
C VAL A 172 -13.70 -6.47 17.75
N GLY A 173 -13.72 -7.14 16.59
CA GLY A 173 -13.52 -8.59 16.51
C GLY A 173 -12.15 -9.04 17.03
N PHE A 174 -11.09 -8.28 16.75
CA PHE A 174 -9.75 -8.55 17.28
C PHE A 174 -9.67 -8.35 18.80
N LEU A 175 -10.23 -7.26 19.34
CA LEU A 175 -10.24 -6.98 20.78
C LEU A 175 -10.98 -8.06 21.56
N GLN A 176 -12.03 -8.65 20.98
CA GLN A 176 -12.73 -9.80 21.55
C GLN A 176 -11.88 -11.08 21.59
N HIS A 177 -10.87 -11.21 20.73
CA HIS A 177 -9.97 -12.37 20.69
C HIS A 177 -8.85 -12.31 21.72
N ILE A 178 -8.27 -11.13 21.97
CA ILE A 178 -7.15 -10.94 22.93
C ILE A 178 -7.61 -10.92 24.41
N LYS A 179 -8.64 -11.71 24.73
CA LYS A 179 -9.41 -11.74 25.99
C LYS A 179 -8.59 -11.40 27.23
N ASN A 180 -9.21 -10.64 28.14
CA ASN A 180 -8.65 -10.22 29.43
C ASN A 180 -7.42 -9.31 29.35
N ALA A 181 -7.00 -8.87 28.16
CA ALA A 181 -6.02 -7.80 28.04
C ALA A 181 -6.69 -6.42 28.18
N LYS A 182 -6.06 -5.50 28.89
CA LYS A 182 -6.47 -4.08 28.96
C LYS A 182 -5.60 -3.25 28.02
N ALA A 183 -6.15 -2.16 27.51
CA ALA A 183 -5.36 -1.15 26.81
C ALA A 183 -4.27 -0.60 27.76
N TYR A 184 -3.01 -0.69 27.36
CA TYR A 184 -1.87 -0.20 28.13
C TYR A 184 -1.41 1.16 27.60
N ARG A 185 -1.10 1.24 26.29
CA ARG A 185 -0.64 2.46 25.60
C ARG A 185 -1.11 2.45 24.14
N THR A 186 -1.30 3.64 23.57
CA THR A 186 -1.58 3.86 22.13
C THR A 186 -0.58 4.85 21.57
N GLU A 187 -0.23 4.73 20.28
CA GLU A 187 0.70 5.61 19.56
C GLU A 187 1.97 5.91 20.38
N TRP A 188 2.53 4.87 21.00
CA TRP A 188 3.61 4.95 21.97
C TRP A 188 4.94 5.15 21.28
N LYS A 189 5.45 6.37 21.38
CA LYS A 189 6.75 6.78 20.87
C LYS A 189 7.86 6.21 21.75
N ILE A 190 8.80 5.51 21.12
CA ILE A 190 9.94 4.87 21.78
C ILE A 190 11.25 5.28 21.10
N TYR A 191 12.34 5.27 21.87
CA TYR A 191 13.68 5.57 21.38
C TYR A 191 14.72 4.65 22.00
N SER A 192 15.59 4.12 21.15
CA SER A 192 16.75 3.31 21.54
C SER A 192 18.01 4.15 21.46
N GLU A 193 18.61 4.46 22.62
CA GLU A 193 19.91 5.15 22.70
C GLU A 193 21.02 4.34 22.04
N LYS A 194 21.01 3.01 22.21
CA LYS A 194 22.00 2.09 21.63
C LYS A 194 22.05 2.16 20.10
N HIS A 195 20.88 2.28 19.47
CA HIS A 195 20.75 2.26 18.01
C HIS A 195 20.49 3.64 17.39
N ALA A 196 20.37 4.68 18.22
CA ALA A 196 19.93 6.01 17.82
C ALA A 196 18.68 5.97 16.91
N LEU A 197 17.73 5.12 17.28
CA LEU A 197 16.56 4.75 16.48
C LEU A 197 15.28 5.08 17.23
N ALA A 198 14.34 5.75 16.57
CA ALA A 198 13.01 6.03 17.10
C ALA A 198 11.90 5.36 16.31
N GLY A 199 10.79 5.07 16.98
CA GLY A 199 9.59 4.52 16.37
C GLY A 199 8.34 4.85 17.18
N THR A 200 7.19 4.52 16.61
CA THR A 200 5.90 4.59 17.29
C THR A 200 5.25 3.22 17.23
N ILE A 201 4.84 2.69 18.38
CA ILE A 201 4.06 1.47 18.50
C ILE A 201 2.58 1.85 18.50
N ASP A 202 1.79 1.27 17.60
CA ASP A 202 0.38 1.65 17.44
C ASP A 202 -0.44 1.34 18.69
N PHE A 203 -0.31 0.14 19.24
CA PHE A 203 -1.05 -0.28 20.43
C PHE A 203 -0.27 -1.29 21.27
N VAL A 204 -0.33 -1.11 22.58
CA VAL A 204 0.13 -2.09 23.56
C VAL A 204 -1.04 -2.48 24.44
N ALA A 205 -1.29 -3.78 24.55
CA ALA A 205 -2.20 -4.36 25.51
C ALA A 205 -1.42 -5.05 26.64
N GLU A 206 -2.01 -5.14 27.83
CA GLU A 206 -1.41 -5.81 28.99
C GLU A 206 -2.36 -6.88 29.53
N HIS A 207 -1.88 -8.11 29.65
CA HIS A 207 -2.59 -9.22 30.28
C HIS A 207 -2.53 -9.11 31.82
N PRO A 208 -3.43 -9.81 32.55
CA PRO A 208 -3.47 -9.73 34.02
C PRO A 208 -2.20 -10.22 34.72
N ASN A 209 -1.41 -11.08 34.05
CA ASN A 209 -0.12 -11.56 34.54
C ASN A 209 1.04 -10.57 34.32
N GLY A 210 0.78 -9.43 33.66
CA GLY A 210 1.79 -8.40 33.35
C GLY A 210 2.41 -8.51 31.96
N ASP A 211 2.12 -9.58 31.20
CA ASP A 211 2.64 -9.74 29.84
C ASP A 211 2.08 -8.65 28.93
N LYS A 212 2.96 -8.11 28.09
CA LYS A 212 2.60 -7.05 27.12
C LYS A 212 2.50 -7.63 25.72
N LEU A 213 1.44 -7.27 25.03
CA LEU A 213 1.21 -7.58 23.62
C LEU A 213 1.40 -6.30 22.81
N ILE A 214 2.44 -6.28 21.96
CA ILE A 214 2.71 -5.21 21.02
C ILE A 214 1.94 -5.48 19.73
N ILE A 215 1.19 -4.48 19.27
CA ILE A 215 0.29 -4.62 18.13
C ILE A 215 0.58 -3.48 17.16
N ASP A 216 0.84 -3.84 15.90
CA ASP A 216 1.04 -2.94 14.77
C ASP A 216 -0.11 -3.17 13.78
N TRP A 217 -0.91 -2.12 13.55
CA TRP A 217 -2.06 -2.13 12.66
C TRP A 217 -1.60 -1.88 11.23
N LYS A 218 -2.20 -2.61 10.29
CA LYS A 218 -1.94 -2.40 8.85
C LYS A 218 -3.22 -2.55 8.04
N ARG A 219 -3.41 -1.62 7.11
CA ARG A 219 -4.50 -1.63 6.13
C ARG A 219 -4.02 -2.28 4.83
N THR A 220 -4.83 -3.15 4.22
CA THR A 220 -4.52 -3.69 2.90
C THR A 220 -5.76 -4.08 2.10
N SER A 221 -5.70 -3.91 0.78
CA SER A 221 -6.75 -4.34 -0.15
C SER A 221 -6.63 -5.81 -0.59
N GLN A 222 -5.49 -6.48 -0.33
CA GLN A 222 -5.24 -7.85 -0.80
C GLN A 222 -4.43 -8.65 0.24
N LEU A 223 -5.11 -9.51 1.01
CA LEU A 223 -4.46 -10.38 2.01
C LEU A 223 -3.78 -11.61 1.36
N LYS A 224 -4.35 -12.17 0.29
CA LYS A 224 -3.97 -13.49 -0.27
C LYS A 224 -2.74 -13.50 -1.20
N GLN A 225 -2.27 -12.34 -1.69
CA GLN A 225 -1.22 -12.26 -2.72
C GLN A 225 0.15 -11.78 -2.20
N LYS A 226 0.33 -11.64 -0.88
CA LYS A 226 1.49 -10.94 -0.30
C LYS A 226 2.76 -11.76 -0.09
N HIS A 227 2.74 -13.07 -0.34
CA HIS A 227 3.93 -13.91 -0.19
C HIS A 227 4.92 -13.74 -1.35
N GLN A 228 4.52 -13.14 -2.48
CA GLN A 228 5.33 -13.11 -3.69
C GLN A 228 5.31 -11.73 -4.34
N ASN A 229 6.32 -10.90 -4.04
CA ASN A 229 6.68 -9.77 -4.89
C ASN A 229 7.59 -10.30 -6.00
N TYR A 230 7.08 -11.03 -7.01
CA TYR A 230 7.80 -11.38 -8.25
C TYR A 230 9.32 -11.73 -8.10
N GLY A 231 9.74 -12.40 -7.03
CA GLY A 231 11.15 -12.73 -6.77
C GLY A 231 12.08 -11.58 -6.35
N LYS A 232 11.58 -10.39 -5.99
CA LYS A 232 12.41 -9.29 -5.48
C LYS A 232 12.97 -9.61 -4.10
N GLN A 233 14.26 -9.33 -3.92
CA GLN A 233 15.01 -9.49 -2.67
C GLN A 233 15.35 -8.11 -2.10
N MET A 234 15.50 -8.04 -0.77
CA MET A 234 15.96 -6.82 -0.10
C MET A 234 17.37 -6.45 -0.59
N LEU A 235 17.77 -5.22 -0.35
CA LEU A 235 19.13 -4.76 -0.63
C LEU A 235 20.13 -5.28 0.42
N PRO A 236 21.44 -5.30 0.10
CA PRO A 236 22.49 -5.67 1.04
C PRO A 236 22.39 -4.93 2.38
N PRO A 237 22.64 -5.59 3.53
CA PRO A 237 23.19 -6.95 3.70
C PRO A 237 22.13 -8.04 3.98
N ILE A 238 20.84 -7.78 3.68
CA ILE A 238 19.73 -8.68 4.02
C ILE A 238 19.05 -9.28 2.78
N GLU A 239 19.80 -9.49 1.69
CA GLU A 239 19.29 -9.94 0.38
C GLU A 239 18.63 -11.33 0.44
N HIS A 240 18.94 -12.13 1.45
CA HIS A 240 18.29 -13.41 1.70
C HIS A 240 16.79 -13.29 2.03
N MET A 241 16.30 -12.10 2.38
CA MET A 241 14.89 -11.83 2.64
C MET A 241 14.15 -11.35 1.39
N PRO A 242 12.91 -11.82 1.15
CA PRO A 242 12.10 -11.30 0.05
C PRO A 242 11.68 -9.86 0.34
N ASP A 243 11.80 -8.98 -0.64
CA ASP A 243 11.32 -7.60 -0.57
C ASP A 243 9.80 -7.57 -0.76
N CYS A 244 9.07 -7.87 0.31
CA CYS A 244 7.62 -7.93 0.33
C CYS A 244 7.04 -7.34 1.63
N PRO A 245 5.74 -6.98 1.64
CA PRO A 245 5.12 -6.35 2.81
C PRO A 245 5.26 -7.15 4.12
N VAL A 246 5.33 -8.49 4.04
CA VAL A 246 5.49 -9.36 5.21
C VAL A 246 6.91 -9.26 5.79
N SER A 247 7.93 -9.16 4.94
CA SER A 247 9.31 -9.00 5.39
C SER A 247 9.56 -7.62 5.98
N HIS A 248 9.01 -6.56 5.37
CA HIS A 248 9.04 -5.21 5.93
C HIS A 248 8.45 -5.18 7.33
N TYR A 249 7.30 -5.84 7.51
CA TYR A 249 6.64 -5.97 8.81
C TYR A 249 7.52 -6.66 9.84
N ARG A 250 8.10 -7.84 9.51
CA ARG A 250 8.96 -8.58 10.44
C ARG A 250 10.18 -7.76 10.87
N LEU A 251 10.78 -7.02 9.95
CA LEU A 251 11.91 -6.13 10.28
C LEU A 251 11.49 -5.03 11.24
N SER A 252 10.39 -4.33 10.94
CA SER A 252 9.85 -3.29 11.83
C SER A 252 9.61 -3.81 13.25
N SER A 253 8.96 -4.98 13.39
CA SER A 253 8.67 -5.58 14.70
C SER A 253 9.91 -6.05 15.47
N THR A 254 10.94 -6.55 14.77
CA THR A 254 12.19 -7.01 15.42
C THR A 254 12.95 -5.85 16.07
N TYR A 255 12.98 -4.68 15.42
CA TYR A 255 13.65 -3.50 15.97
C TYR A 255 12.87 -2.85 17.12
N THR A 256 11.55 -3.03 17.18
CA THR A 256 10.75 -2.56 18.31
C THR A 256 10.93 -3.45 19.55
N ASP A 257 11.03 -4.77 19.41
CA ASP A 257 11.22 -5.71 20.53
C ASP A 257 12.60 -5.62 21.19
N THR A 258 13.64 -5.25 20.43
CA THR A 258 15.01 -5.08 20.96
C THR A 258 15.23 -3.74 21.66
N SER A 259 14.26 -2.83 21.56
CA SER A 259 14.35 -1.45 22.06
C SER A 259 13.51 -1.19 23.31
N SER A 260 12.72 -2.18 23.77
CA SER A 260 11.88 -2.13 24.96
C SER A 260 12.59 -2.67 26.21
#